data_AF-A0A1H1LMG3-F1
#
_entry.id   AF-A0A1H1LMG3-F1
#
_cell.length_a   1.000
_cell.length_b   1.000
_cell.length_c   1.000
_cell.angle_alpha   90.00
_cell.angle_beta   90.00
_cell.angle_gamma   90.00
#
_symmetry.space_group_name_H-M   'P 1'
#
loop_
_entity.id
_entity.type
_entity.pdbx_description
1 polymer ?
#
loop_
_entity_poly.entity_id
_entity_poly.type
_entity_poly.pdbx_seq_one_letter_code
_entity_poly.pdbx_strand_id
1 'polypeptide(L)'
;MELRKAIYQRRAVREFSDAEASGAVVPDLLRVAAQAPSAMNRQPWTFAVFHGRARLAAKERLRHRPGGLHRRPIRNPSFTL
;
A
#
# COMPACT_ATOMS: atom_id res chain seq x y z
N MET A 1 5.62 12.45 18.63
CA MET A 1 6.95 12.55 18.00
C MET A 1 6.91 13.76 17.08
N GLU A 2 7.94 14.62 17.12
CA GLU A 2 7.99 15.83 16.30
C GLU A 2 8.12 15.49 14.80
N LEU A 3 7.26 16.08 13.94
CA LEU A 3 7.18 15.81 12.50
C LEU A 3 8.55 15.91 11.79
N ARG A 4 9.29 16.99 12.06
CA ARG A 4 10.60 17.24 11.45
C ARG A 4 11.60 16.14 11.79
N LYS A 5 11.57 15.65 13.03
CA LYS A 5 12.42 14.57 13.51
C LYS A 5 12.11 13.26 12.77
N ALA A 6 10.83 12.93 12.58
CA ALA A 6 10.42 11.74 11.83
C ALA A 6 10.89 11.78 10.36
N ILE A 7 10.83 12.95 9.71
CA ILE A 7 11.29 13.12 8.32
C ILE A 7 12.81 12.93 8.23
N TYR A 8 13.59 13.60 9.08
CA TYR A 8 15.06 13.53 9.01
C TYR A 8 15.64 12.18 9.44
N GLN A 9 14.94 11.43 10.29
CA GLN A 9 15.40 10.12 10.76
C GLN A 9 14.96 8.96 9.84
N ARG A 10 14.21 9.21 8.77
CA ARG A 10 13.71 8.16 7.87
C ARG A 10 14.85 7.42 7.18
N ARG A 11 14.92 6.11 7.39
CA ARG A 11 15.84 5.18 6.71
C ARG A 11 15.06 4.02 6.10
N ALA A 12 15.57 3.47 5.00
CA ALA A 12 15.00 2.28 4.40
C ALA A 12 15.30 1.06 5.28
N VAL A 13 14.25 0.36 5.73
CA VAL A 13 14.35 -0.90 6.48
C VAL A 13 14.15 -2.05 5.49
N ARG A 14 15.04 -3.04 5.52
CA ARG A 14 14.99 -4.23 4.64
C ARG A 14 14.86 -5.55 5.41
N GLU A 15 15.00 -5.50 6.72
CA GLU A 15 14.83 -6.64 7.63
C GLU A 15 13.65 -6.33 8.54
N PHE A 16 12.65 -7.22 8.54
CA PHE A 16 11.42 -7.08 9.31
C PHE A 16 11.25 -8.31 10.20
N SER A 17 10.62 -8.12 11.37
CA SER A 17 10.24 -9.25 12.21
C SER A 17 9.05 -10.01 11.62
N ASP A 18 8.83 -11.23 12.10
CA ASP A 18 7.66 -12.05 11.77
C ASP A 18 6.37 -11.59 12.49
N ALA A 19 6.44 -10.50 13.26
CA ALA A 19 5.28 -9.95 13.95
C ALA A 19 4.26 -9.40 12.96
N GLU A 20 2.99 -9.78 13.13
CA GLU A 20 1.93 -9.24 12.29
C GLU A 20 1.63 -7.79 12.67
N ALA A 21 1.51 -6.93 11.65
CA ALA A 21 1.08 -5.56 11.86
C ALA A 21 -0.40 -5.56 12.30
N SER A 22 -0.74 -4.71 13.27
CA SER A 22 -2.13 -4.53 13.68
C SER A 22 -3.02 -4.17 12.48
N GLY A 23 -4.19 -4.79 12.39
CA GLY A 23 -5.12 -4.62 11.27
C GLY A 23 -5.57 -3.17 11.03
N ALA A 24 -5.46 -2.30 12.03
CA ALA A 24 -5.79 -0.88 11.91
C ALA A 24 -4.67 -0.04 11.28
N VAL A 25 -3.41 -0.47 11.42
CA VAL A 25 -2.24 0.33 11.00
C VAL A 25 -2.24 0.57 9.49
N VAL A 26 -2.52 -0.46 8.69
CA VAL A 26 -2.52 -0.32 7.24
C VAL A 26 -3.62 0.62 6.74
N PRO A 27 -4.91 0.47 7.16
CA PRO A 27 -5.96 1.43 6.84
C PRO A 27 -5.61 2.88 7.21
N ASP A 28 -5.03 3.11 8.38
CA ASP A 28 -4.64 4.45 8.83
C ASP A 28 -3.58 5.06 7.92
N LEU A 29 -2.54 4.30 7.59
CA LEU A 29 -1.48 4.75 6.68
C LEU A 29 -2.02 5.06 5.28
N LEU A 30 -2.97 4.28 4.77
CA LEU A 30 -3.60 4.53 3.48
C LEU A 30 -4.44 5.81 3.50
N ARG A 31 -5.19 6.07 4.57
CA ARG A 31 -5.92 7.33 4.75
C ARG A 31 -5.00 8.54 4.74
N VAL A 32 -3.87 8.46 5.45
CA VAL A 32 -2.86 9.52 5.47
C VAL A 32 -2.23 9.70 4.09
N ALA A 33 -1.89 8.61 3.40
CA ALA A 33 -1.29 8.67 2.06
C ALA A 33 -2.23 9.30 1.02
N ALA A 34 -3.54 9.07 1.14
CA ALA A 34 -4.55 9.64 0.25
C ALA A 34 -4.64 11.18 0.33
N GLN A 35 -4.16 11.79 1.42
CA GLN A 35 -4.11 13.25 1.56
C GLN A 35 -3.03 13.92 0.68
N ALA A 36 -2.19 13.15 -0.01
CA ALA A 36 -1.19 13.70 -0.91
C ALA A 36 -1.87 14.49 -2.06
N PRO A 37 -1.40 15.72 -2.37
CA PRO A 37 -1.99 16.52 -3.43
C PRO A 37 -1.90 15.81 -4.77
N SER A 38 -2.93 15.98 -5.60
CA SER A 38 -2.98 15.39 -6.93
C SER A 38 -3.45 16.42 -7.95
N ALA A 39 -2.93 16.33 -9.18
CA ALA A 39 -3.30 17.22 -10.27
C ALA A 39 -4.82 17.18 -10.48
N MET A 40 -5.45 18.36 -10.44
CA MET A 40 -6.91 18.55 -10.53
C MET A 40 -7.71 17.75 -9.48
N ASN A 41 -7.09 17.41 -8.34
CA ASN A 41 -7.68 16.57 -7.31
C ASN A 41 -8.23 15.22 -7.82
N ARG A 42 -7.61 14.64 -8.86
CA ARG A 42 -8.08 13.37 -9.45
C ARG A 42 -7.92 12.17 -8.52
N GLN A 43 -7.09 12.29 -7.47
CA GLN A 43 -6.80 11.23 -6.50
C GLN A 43 -6.57 9.86 -7.17
N PRO A 44 -5.65 9.74 -8.15
CA PRO A 44 -5.49 8.55 -8.97
C PRO A 44 -4.82 7.38 -8.24
N TRP A 45 -4.73 7.44 -6.91
CA TRP A 45 -4.02 6.46 -6.09
C TRP A 45 -4.82 5.15 -6.03
N THR A 46 -4.16 4.03 -6.33
CA THR A 46 -4.72 2.69 -6.15
C THR A 46 -3.73 1.87 -5.34
N PHE A 47 -4.19 1.32 -4.22
CA PHE A 47 -3.36 0.53 -3.31
C PHE A 47 -3.77 -0.94 -3.38
N ALA A 48 -2.77 -1.82 -3.45
CA ALA A 48 -2.96 -3.26 -3.33
C ALA A 48 -2.32 -3.73 -2.03
N VAL A 49 -3.15 -4.20 -1.09
CA VAL A 49 -2.71 -4.68 0.22
C VAL A 49 -2.74 -6.20 0.24
N PHE A 50 -1.62 -6.81 0.66
CA PHE A 50 -1.49 -8.24 0.78
C PHE A 50 -1.21 -8.59 2.25
N HIS A 51 -2.15 -9.25 2.90
CA HIS A 51 -1.96 -9.82 4.23
C HIS A 51 -1.59 -11.30 4.12
N GLY A 52 -0.61 -11.72 4.92
CA GLY A 52 -0.15 -13.10 5.00
C GLY A 52 0.89 -13.49 3.95
N ARG A 53 1.90 -14.26 4.41
CA ARG A 53 3.04 -14.72 3.58
C ARG A 53 2.61 -15.55 2.37
N ALA A 54 1.53 -16.34 2.50
CA ALA A 54 1.01 -17.17 1.41
C ALA A 54 0.51 -16.34 0.21
N ARG A 55 -0.22 -15.24 0.46
CA ARG A 55 -0.71 -14.34 -0.60
C ARG A 55 0.42 -13.58 -1.26
N LEU A 56 1.46 -13.21 -0.50
CA LEU A 56 2.65 -12.56 -1.05
C LEU A 56 3.44 -13.51 -1.97
N ALA A 57 3.64 -14.77 -1.55
CA ALA A 57 4.31 -15.78 -2.36
C ALA A 57 3.52 -16.09 -3.65
N ALA A 58 2.18 -16.14 -3.58
CA ALA A 58 1.33 -16.31 -4.75
C ALA A 58 1.43 -15.14 -5.75
N LYS A 59 1.51 -13.89 -5.27
CA LYS A 59 1.74 -12.72 -6.12
C LYS A 59 3.09 -12.81 -6.82
N GLU A 60 4.15 -13.18 -6.11
CA GLU A 60 5.49 -13.29 -6.70
C GLU A 60 5.50 -14.31 -7.84
N ARG A 61 4.82 -15.45 -7.68
CA ARG A 61 4.62 -16.45 -8.75
C ARG A 61 3.87 -15.88 -9.97
N LEU A 62 2.88 -15.00 -9.76
CA LEU A 62 2.11 -14.37 -10.85
C LEU A 62 2.92 -13.34 -11.64
N ARG A 63 3.95 -12.72 -11.06
CA ARG A 63 4.82 -11.74 -11.77
C ARG A 63 5.65 -12.38 -12.87
N HIS A 64 5.95 -13.68 -12.76
CA HIS A 64 6.81 -14.41 -13.69
C HIS A 64 6.06 -15.08 -14.84
N ARG A 65 4.72 -14.93 -14.95
CA ARG A 65 3.93 -15.52 -16.04
C ARG A 65 3.98 -14.64 -17.31
N PRO A 66 4.42 -15.16 -18.47
CA PRO A 66 4.30 -14.44 -19.73
C PRO A 66 2.82 -14.39 -20.16
N GLY A 67 2.30 -13.17 -20.42
CA GLY A 67 0.89 -12.91 -20.69
C GLY A 67 0.24 -12.08 -19.58
N GLY A 68 0.48 -10.77 -19.63
CA GLY A 68 0.19 -9.81 -18.56
C GLY A 68 -1.27 -9.69 -18.15
N LEU A 69 -1.47 -9.20 -16.92
CA LEU A 69 -2.77 -8.91 -16.32
C LEU A 69 -3.67 -8.13 -17.31
N HIS A 70 -4.76 -8.75 -17.74
CA HIS A 70 -5.90 -8.02 -18.27
C HIS A 70 -6.43 -7.13 -17.14
N ARG A 71 -6.07 -5.85 -17.17
CA ARG A 71 -6.50 -4.84 -16.20
C ARG A 71 -8.01 -4.64 -16.30
N ARG A 72 -8.78 -5.47 -15.59
CA ARG A 72 -10.16 -5.09 -15.27
C ARG A 72 -10.07 -3.90 -14.31
N PRO A 73 -10.82 -2.81 -14.55
CA PRO A 73 -10.90 -1.74 -13.57
C PRO A 73 -11.41 -2.36 -12.27
N ILE A 74 -10.58 -2.29 -11.23
CA ILE A 74 -11.03 -2.62 -9.87
C ILE A 74 -12.07 -1.55 -9.58
N ARG A 75 -13.34 -1.95 -9.65
CA ARG A 75 -14.49 -1.09 -9.33
C ARG A 75 -14.28 -0.66 -7.89
N ASN A 76 -13.89 0.59 -7.68
CA ASN A 76 -13.63 1.16 -6.36
C ASN A 76 -14.97 1.20 -5.61
N PRO A 77 -15.21 0.34 -4.60
CA PRO A 77 -16.33 0.59 -3.71
C PRO A 77 -15.88 1.76 -2.86
N SER A 78 -16.44 2.92 -3.17
CA SER A 78 -16.20 4.21 -2.53
C SER A 78 -15.63 4.07 -1.12
N PHE A 79 -14.33 4.33 -0.97
CA PHE A 79 -13.80 4.86 0.28
C PHE A 79 -14.34 6.29 0.37
N THR A 80 -15.60 6.41 0.82
CA THR A 80 -16.16 7.69 1.24
C THR A 80 -15.44 8.07 2.53
N LEU A 81 -14.82 9.25 2.53
CA LEU A 81 -14.28 9.89 3.72
C LEU A 81 -15.38 10.11 4.76
#